data_AF-A0A1M5Y1X5-F1
#
_entry.id   AF-A0A1M5Y1X5-F1
#
_cell.length_a   1.000
_cell.length_b   1.000
_cell.length_c   1.000
_cell.angle_alpha   90.00
_cell.angle_beta   90.00
_cell.angle_gamma   90.00
#
_symmetry.space_group_name_H-M   'P 1'
#
loop_
_entity.id
_entity.type
_entity.pdbx_description
1 polymer ?
#
loop_
_entity_poly.entity_id
_entity_poly.type
_entity_poly.pdbx_seq_one_letter_code
_entity_poly.pdbx_strand_id
1 'polypeptide(L)'
;MPNIASSLGVLGTFIGIAIGLYNFNANDIDSSVPQLLDGMKTAFYTSIAGMLASIIMKSFEMHRIRAELSKEDSVNYEDSIEVAKIMIDVIKELNKNILENQSFMSDRFEKMDENSNRNQEKIINELKISNMDTSRKQDELINEFKTFASNMAELNSQSLIDALQEVIKDFNNKISEQFGENFKELNKAVGALLIWQDNYKEHIEITINQLEVTANSMDKV
;
A
#
# COMPACT_ATOMS: atom_id res chain seq x y z
N MET A 1 63.69 -22.27 19.94
CA MET A 1 63.05 -21.01 20.44
C MET A 1 63.49 -19.79 19.63
N PRO A 2 63.06 -19.66 18.36
CA PRO A 2 63.47 -18.56 17.48
C PRO A 2 62.95 -17.18 17.93
N ASN A 3 61.82 -17.16 18.62
CA ASN A 3 61.13 -15.95 19.08
C ASN A 3 61.96 -15.11 20.07
N ILE A 4 62.97 -15.69 20.73
CA ILE A 4 63.82 -14.97 21.69
C ILE A 4 64.81 -14.05 20.96
N ALA A 5 65.40 -14.47 19.82
CA ALA A 5 66.37 -13.63 19.10
C ALA A 5 65.71 -12.48 18.34
N SER A 6 64.51 -12.69 17.78
CA SER A 6 63.75 -11.60 17.17
C SER A 6 63.33 -10.58 18.24
N SER A 7 62.87 -11.04 19.41
CA SER A 7 62.54 -10.17 20.54
C SER A 7 63.76 -9.41 21.07
N LEU A 8 64.94 -10.04 21.10
CA LEU A 8 66.20 -9.39 21.49
C LEU A 8 66.64 -8.34 20.47
N GLY A 9 66.40 -8.58 19.17
CA GLY A 9 66.60 -7.58 18.12
C GLY A 9 65.72 -6.35 18.29
N VAL A 10 64.43 -6.56 18.62
CA VAL A 10 63.49 -5.47 18.94
C VAL A 10 63.92 -4.68 20.17
N LEU A 11 64.38 -5.37 21.23
CA LEU A 11 64.92 -4.73 22.43
C LEU A 11 66.16 -3.88 22.13
N GLY A 12 67.05 -4.37 21.27
CA GLY A 12 68.21 -3.61 20.77
C GLY A 12 67.81 -2.32 20.05
N THR A 13 66.72 -2.35 19.26
CA THR A 13 66.17 -1.14 18.61
C THR A 13 65.77 -0.07 19.64
N PHE A 14 65.07 -0.47 20.70
CA PHE A 14 64.65 0.44 21.76
C PHE A 14 65.86 1.04 22.51
N ILE A 15 66.90 0.24 22.77
CA ILE A 15 68.14 0.72 23.38
C ILE A 15 68.86 1.72 22.47
N GLY A 16 69.01 1.42 21.18
CA GLY A 16 69.70 2.31 20.25
C GLY A 16 69.02 3.67 20.11
N ILE A 17 67.69 3.69 20.05
CA ILE A 17 66.91 4.94 20.06
C ILE A 17 67.07 5.68 21.40
N ALA A 18 67.03 4.97 22.53
CA ALA A 18 67.21 5.58 23.85
C ALA A 18 68.60 6.23 24.01
N ILE A 19 69.66 5.60 23.49
CA ILE A 19 71.01 6.17 23.48
C ILE A 19 71.05 7.42 22.58
N GLY A 20 70.43 7.36 21.39
CA GLY A 20 70.37 8.51 20.48
C GLY A 20 69.60 9.71 21.04
N LEU A 21 68.65 9.46 21.95
CA LEU A 21 67.88 10.51 22.62
C LEU A 21 68.50 11.00 23.94
N TYR A 22 69.45 10.26 24.53
CA TYR A 22 69.98 10.55 25.87
C TYR A 22 70.59 11.95 26.00
N ASN A 23 71.29 12.42 24.96
CA ASN A 23 71.90 13.75 24.91
C ASN A 23 71.17 14.71 23.96
N PHE A 24 69.96 14.37 23.52
CA PHE A 24 69.22 15.19 22.56
C PHE A 24 68.73 16.49 23.20
N ASN A 25 69.15 17.63 22.66
CA ASN A 25 68.71 18.95 23.10
C ASN A 25 67.80 19.60 22.06
N ALA A 26 66.53 19.77 22.41
CA ALA A 26 65.54 20.38 21.51
C ALA A 26 65.83 21.86 21.18
N ASN A 27 66.65 22.54 21.98
CA ASN A 27 67.04 23.94 21.76
C ASN A 27 68.31 24.09 20.90
N ASP A 28 69.00 22.98 20.58
CA ASP A 28 70.21 22.94 19.75
C ASP A 28 70.19 21.72 18.82
N ILE A 29 69.32 21.80 17.81
CA ILE A 29 68.98 20.69 16.91
C ILE A 29 70.16 20.33 16.01
N ASP A 30 70.93 21.32 15.56
CA ASP A 30 72.04 21.11 14.61
C ASP A 30 73.13 20.20 15.19
N SER A 31 73.40 20.29 16.50
CA SER A 31 74.34 19.41 17.19
C SER A 31 73.71 18.09 17.64
N SER A 32 72.38 18.06 17.87
CA SER A 32 71.65 16.90 18.41
C SER A 32 71.23 15.88 17.33
N VAL A 33 70.93 16.33 16.12
CA VAL A 33 70.51 15.46 15.00
C VAL A 33 71.58 14.43 14.62
N PRO A 34 72.87 14.79 14.48
CA PRO A 34 73.91 13.81 14.18
C PRO A 34 74.00 12.67 15.20
N GLN A 35 73.85 12.97 16.50
CA GLN A 35 73.88 11.96 17.58
C GLN A 35 72.64 11.07 17.56
N LEU A 36 71.47 11.66 17.31
CA LEU A 36 70.23 10.89 17.16
C LEU A 36 70.29 9.92 15.97
N LEU A 37 70.84 10.37 14.84
CA LEU A 37 71.04 9.54 13.66
C LEU A 37 71.98 8.36 13.95
N ASP A 38 72.98 8.54 14.82
CA ASP A 38 73.91 7.48 15.20
C ASP A 38 73.24 6.42 16.10
N GLY A 39 72.42 6.85 17.07
CA GLY A 39 71.58 5.95 17.87
C GLY A 39 70.59 5.15 17.00
N MET A 40 69.99 5.81 16.00
CA MET A 40 69.10 5.15 15.04
C MET A 40 69.83 4.14 14.13
N LYS A 41 71.08 4.41 13.72
CA LYS A 41 71.90 3.42 12.98
C LYS A 41 72.17 2.19 13.83
N THR A 42 72.54 2.39 15.10
CA THR A 42 72.77 1.29 16.05
C THR A 42 71.51 0.43 16.22
N ALA A 43 70.36 1.09 16.42
CA ALA A 43 69.05 0.43 16.51
C ALA A 43 68.73 -0.43 15.27
N PHE A 44 69.04 0.08 14.08
CA PHE A 44 68.83 -0.63 12.83
C PHE A 44 69.71 -1.89 12.71
N TYR A 45 71.01 -1.78 13.04
CA TYR A 45 71.92 -2.92 13.01
C TYR A 45 71.54 -4.02 14.00
N THR A 46 71.09 -3.66 15.21
CA THR A 46 70.65 -4.65 16.20
C THR A 46 69.41 -5.41 15.76
N SER A 47 68.48 -4.74 15.06
CA SER A 47 67.27 -5.38 14.53
C SER A 47 67.58 -6.39 13.43
N ILE A 48 68.45 -6.02 12.49
CA ILE A 48 68.92 -6.92 11.42
C ILE A 48 69.61 -8.13 12.03
N ALA A 49 70.52 -7.92 12.99
CA ALA A 49 71.24 -9.00 13.64
C ALA A 49 70.27 -9.99 14.35
N GLY A 50 69.28 -9.47 15.08
CA GLY A 50 68.28 -10.31 15.76
C GLY A 50 67.39 -11.10 14.80
N MET A 51 66.99 -10.49 13.68
CA MET A 51 66.19 -11.16 12.65
C MET A 51 66.99 -12.24 11.91
N LEU A 52 68.23 -11.94 11.52
CA LEU A 52 69.12 -12.92 10.89
C LEU A 52 69.40 -14.10 11.83
N ALA A 53 69.70 -13.84 13.11
CA ALA A 53 69.87 -14.88 14.11
C ALA A 53 68.61 -15.74 14.26
N SER A 54 67.42 -15.13 14.26
CA SER A 54 66.14 -15.86 14.31
C SER A 54 65.93 -16.76 13.10
N ILE A 55 66.29 -16.30 11.89
CA ILE A 55 66.16 -17.08 10.65
C ILE A 55 67.14 -18.26 10.68
N ILE A 56 68.40 -18.01 11.05
CA ILE A 56 69.44 -19.04 11.13
C ILE A 56 69.04 -20.11 12.16
N MET A 57 68.59 -19.71 13.34
CA MET A 57 68.12 -20.67 14.36
C MET A 57 66.92 -21.47 13.88
N LYS A 58 65.94 -20.84 13.21
CA LYS A 58 64.79 -21.56 12.65
C LYS A 58 65.22 -22.56 11.57
N SER A 59 66.21 -22.20 10.76
CA SER A 59 66.80 -23.10 9.76
C SER A 59 67.49 -24.30 10.40
N PHE A 60 68.30 -24.10 11.45
CA PHE A 60 68.93 -25.18 12.20
C PHE A 60 67.92 -26.07 12.95
N GLU A 61 66.91 -25.47 13.58
CA GLU A 61 65.84 -26.20 14.27
C GLU A 61 65.07 -27.09 13.27
N MET A 62 64.78 -26.58 12.07
CA MET A 62 64.15 -27.36 11.00
C MET A 62 65.03 -28.50 10.47
N HIS A 63 66.34 -28.27 10.32
CA HIS A 63 67.28 -29.32 9.91
C HIS A 63 67.47 -30.38 11.00
N ARG A 64 67.48 -29.99 12.27
CA ARG A 64 67.56 -30.92 13.41
C ARG A 64 66.30 -31.77 13.53
N ILE A 65 65.11 -31.16 13.42
CA ILE A 65 63.83 -31.89 13.44
C ILE A 65 63.77 -32.88 12.27
N ARG A 66 64.20 -32.49 11.05
CA ARG A 66 64.30 -33.42 9.92
C ARG A 66 65.30 -34.55 10.19
N ALA A 67 66.44 -34.27 10.81
CA ALA A 67 67.45 -35.29 11.13
C ALA A 67 67.03 -36.24 12.27
N GLU A 68 66.20 -35.78 13.22
CA GLU A 68 65.58 -36.63 14.24
C GLU A 68 64.46 -37.50 13.63
N LEU A 69 63.64 -36.94 12.73
CA LEU A 69 62.64 -37.70 11.95
C LEU A 69 63.27 -38.75 11.03
N SER A 70 64.45 -38.48 10.46
CA SER A 70 65.20 -39.44 9.63
C SER A 70 65.93 -40.53 10.43
N LYS A 71 65.91 -40.50 11.77
CA LYS A 71 66.51 -41.54 12.62
C LYS A 71 65.49 -42.54 13.16
N GLU A 72 64.21 -42.32 12.88
CA GLU A 72 63.11 -43.24 13.19
C GLU A 72 62.48 -43.74 11.88
N ASP A 73 63.32 -44.25 10.98
CA ASP A 73 62.88 -45.01 9.80
C ASP A 73 62.47 -46.44 10.19
N SER A 74 61.45 -46.53 11.03
CA SER A 74 60.54 -47.68 11.03
C SER A 74 59.13 -47.14 11.02
N VAL A 75 58.61 -46.88 9.81
CA VAL A 75 57.16 -46.75 9.61
C VAL A 75 56.54 -48.06 10.11
N ASN A 76 55.94 -48.02 11.30
CA ASN A 76 55.12 -49.10 11.79
C ASN A 76 53.84 -49.12 10.94
N TYR A 77 53.82 -49.97 9.91
CA TYR A 77 52.67 -50.13 9.02
C TYR A 77 51.38 -50.45 9.80
N GLU A 78 51.50 -51.03 11.01
CA GLU A 78 50.39 -51.38 11.88
C GLU A 78 49.60 -50.14 12.34
N ASP A 79 50.28 -49.05 12.74
CA ASP A 79 49.65 -47.78 13.15
C ASP A 79 48.94 -47.08 11.97
N SER A 80 49.52 -47.19 10.76
CA SER A 80 48.91 -46.62 9.56
C SER A 80 47.62 -47.34 9.13
N ILE A 81 47.57 -48.66 9.35
CA ILE A 81 46.39 -49.49 9.09
C ILE A 81 45.29 -49.20 10.11
N GLU A 82 45.64 -48.94 11.37
CA GLU A 82 44.70 -48.57 12.42
C GLU A 82 44.03 -47.21 12.14
N VAL A 83 44.82 -46.21 11.76
CA VAL A 83 44.30 -44.90 11.34
C VAL A 83 43.36 -45.03 10.13
N ALA A 84 43.70 -45.86 9.15
CA ALA A 84 42.85 -46.10 7.98
C ALA A 84 41.50 -46.76 8.36
N LYS A 85 41.50 -47.71 9.31
CA LYS A 85 40.26 -48.33 9.82
C LYS A 85 39.37 -47.30 10.53
N ILE A 86 39.95 -46.48 11.40
CA ILE A 86 39.22 -45.40 12.09
C ILE A 86 38.60 -44.44 11.07
N MET A 87 39.35 -44.05 10.03
CA MET A 87 38.82 -43.18 8.97
C MET A 87 37.64 -43.82 8.21
N ILE A 88 37.71 -45.12 7.90
CA ILE A 88 36.60 -45.83 7.24
C ILE A 88 35.35 -45.83 8.12
N ASP A 89 35.50 -46.04 9.43
CA ASP A 89 34.36 -46.07 10.35
C ASP A 89 33.74 -44.67 10.52
N VAL A 90 34.56 -43.62 10.61
CA VAL A 90 34.09 -42.23 10.59
C VAL A 90 33.33 -41.92 9.29
N ILE A 91 33.83 -42.36 8.12
CA ILE A 91 33.15 -42.16 6.84
C ILE A 91 31.80 -42.90 6.79
N LYS A 92 31.72 -44.12 7.33
CA LYS A 92 30.46 -44.87 7.40
C LYS A 92 29.44 -44.15 8.30
N GLU A 93 29.88 -43.65 9.44
CA GLU A 93 29.02 -42.91 10.37
C GLU A 93 28.54 -41.59 9.76
N LEU A 94 29.43 -40.86 9.06
CA LEU A 94 29.05 -39.67 8.30
C LEU A 94 28.02 -39.98 7.22
N ASN A 95 28.23 -41.03 6.42
CA ASN A 95 27.26 -41.43 5.39
C ASN A 95 25.90 -41.79 5.99
N LYS A 96 25.90 -42.52 7.12
CA LYS A 96 24.67 -42.84 7.86
C LYS A 96 23.96 -41.56 8.31
N ASN A 97 24.68 -40.65 8.95
CA ASN A 97 24.12 -39.38 9.43
C ASN A 97 23.57 -38.54 8.26
N ILE A 98 24.25 -38.51 7.11
CA ILE A 98 23.77 -37.81 5.91
C ILE A 98 22.46 -38.42 5.41
N LEU A 99 22.37 -39.75 5.32
CA LEU A 99 21.15 -40.44 4.87
C LEU A 99 19.98 -40.21 5.84
N GLU A 100 20.22 -40.26 7.15
CA GLU A 100 19.21 -39.96 8.17
C GLU A 100 18.75 -38.50 8.11
N ASN A 101 19.67 -37.57 7.90
CA ASN A 101 19.30 -36.15 7.76
C ASN A 101 18.51 -35.90 6.47
N GLN A 102 18.87 -36.56 5.37
CA GLN A 102 18.13 -36.48 4.11
C GLN A 102 16.71 -37.02 4.25
N SER A 103 16.53 -38.17 4.90
CA SER A 103 15.19 -38.74 5.12
C SER A 103 14.35 -37.88 6.05
N PHE A 104 14.95 -37.36 7.14
CA PHE A 104 14.29 -36.40 8.02
C PHE A 104 13.86 -35.14 7.28
N MET A 105 14.74 -34.56 6.46
CA MET A 105 14.41 -33.39 5.65
C MET A 105 13.28 -33.68 4.65
N SER A 106 13.29 -34.85 4.00
CA SER A 106 12.22 -35.26 3.08
C SER A 106 10.86 -35.35 3.78
N ASP A 107 10.79 -36.01 4.94
CA ASP A 107 9.55 -36.11 5.75
C ASP A 107 9.06 -34.72 6.21
N ARG A 108 9.99 -33.81 6.55
CA ARG A 108 9.65 -32.43 6.89
C ARG A 108 9.13 -31.65 5.69
N PHE A 109 9.69 -31.84 4.50
CA PHE A 109 9.20 -31.22 3.27
C PHE A 109 7.82 -31.73 2.88
N GLU A 110 7.58 -33.04 2.98
CA GLU A 110 6.28 -33.65 2.69
C GLU A 110 5.19 -33.11 3.64
N LYS A 111 5.46 -33.08 4.95
CA LYS A 111 4.53 -32.49 5.93
C LYS A 111 4.29 -30.99 5.71
N MET A 112 5.31 -30.27 5.26
CA MET A 112 5.18 -28.85 4.92
C MET A 112 4.30 -28.66 3.69
N ASP A 113 4.47 -29.50 2.67
CA ASP A 113 3.66 -29.49 1.45
C ASP A 113 2.19 -29.85 1.76
N GLU A 114 1.96 -30.92 2.53
CA GLU A 114 0.63 -31.30 2.99
C GLU A 114 -0.04 -30.16 3.79
N ASN A 115 0.68 -29.54 4.72
CA ASN A 115 0.14 -28.42 5.50
C ASN A 115 -0.15 -27.19 4.61
N SER A 116 0.72 -26.92 3.64
CA SER A 116 0.53 -25.85 2.65
C SER A 116 -0.74 -26.10 1.82
N ASN A 117 -0.91 -27.31 1.30
CA ASN A 117 -2.07 -27.72 0.50
C ASN A 117 -3.36 -27.65 1.34
N ARG A 118 -3.36 -28.15 2.58
CA ARG A 118 -4.50 -28.04 3.50
C ARG A 118 -4.86 -26.60 3.82
N ASN A 119 -3.87 -25.72 3.98
CA ASN A 119 -4.12 -24.30 4.20
C ASN A 119 -4.67 -23.62 2.95
N GLN A 120 -4.15 -23.97 1.77
CA GLN A 120 -4.66 -23.47 0.50
C GLN A 120 -6.14 -23.87 0.29
N GLU A 121 -6.49 -25.14 0.54
CA GLU A 121 -7.89 -25.61 0.46
C GLU A 121 -8.82 -24.86 1.43
N LYS A 122 -8.37 -24.64 2.67
CA LYS A 122 -9.14 -23.85 3.65
C LYS A 122 -9.38 -22.43 3.16
N ILE A 123 -8.33 -21.75 2.70
CA ILE A 123 -8.43 -20.37 2.17
C ILE A 123 -9.37 -20.32 0.98
N ILE A 124 -9.28 -21.27 0.04
CA ILE A 124 -10.18 -21.34 -1.12
C ILE A 124 -11.64 -21.52 -0.67
N ASN A 125 -11.89 -22.38 0.31
CA ASN A 125 -13.24 -22.59 0.84
C ASN A 125 -13.78 -21.35 1.56
N GLU A 126 -12.98 -20.68 2.38
CA GLU A 126 -13.35 -19.41 3.03
C GLU A 126 -13.65 -18.31 2.01
N LEU A 127 -12.82 -18.18 0.97
CA LEU A 127 -13.07 -17.24 -0.14
C LEU A 127 -14.35 -17.57 -0.90
N LYS A 128 -14.65 -18.86 -1.11
CA LYS A 128 -15.89 -19.29 -1.76
C LYS A 128 -17.12 -18.92 -0.93
N ILE A 129 -17.09 -19.16 0.38
CA ILE A 129 -18.16 -18.78 1.32
C ILE A 129 -18.32 -17.26 1.33
N SER A 130 -17.23 -16.51 1.45
CA SER A 130 -17.25 -15.05 1.45
C SER A 130 -17.83 -14.46 0.15
N ASN A 131 -17.49 -15.04 -1.01
CA ASN A 131 -18.08 -14.65 -2.29
C ASN A 131 -19.58 -14.96 -2.34
N MET A 132 -20.01 -16.14 -1.87
CA MET A 132 -21.43 -16.49 -1.80
C MET A 132 -22.21 -15.54 -0.90
N ASP A 133 -21.70 -15.20 0.29
CA ASP A 133 -22.33 -14.24 1.20
C ASP A 133 -22.40 -12.84 0.57
N THR A 134 -21.37 -12.44 -0.15
CA THR A 134 -21.34 -11.15 -0.87
C THR A 134 -22.39 -11.11 -1.97
N SER A 135 -22.50 -12.17 -2.78
CA SER A 135 -23.55 -12.28 -3.81
C SER A 135 -24.95 -12.22 -3.19
N ARG A 136 -25.20 -12.94 -2.09
CA ARG A 136 -26.50 -12.90 -1.40
C ARG A 136 -26.85 -11.50 -0.92
N LYS A 137 -25.91 -10.78 -0.31
CA LYS A 137 -26.12 -9.40 0.14
C LYS A 137 -26.36 -8.43 -1.03
N GLN A 138 -25.71 -8.65 -2.18
CA GLN A 138 -25.99 -7.88 -3.39
C GLN A 138 -27.41 -8.12 -3.89
N ASP A 139 -27.86 -9.37 -3.91
CA ASP A 139 -29.24 -9.72 -4.31
C ASP A 139 -30.28 -9.09 -3.37
N GLU A 140 -30.03 -9.14 -2.05
CA GLU A 140 -30.87 -8.47 -1.04
C GLU A 140 -30.92 -6.95 -1.29
N LEU A 141 -29.77 -6.31 -1.54
CA LEU A 141 -29.70 -4.88 -1.82
C LEU A 141 -30.45 -4.50 -3.12
N ILE A 142 -30.35 -5.32 -4.16
CA ILE A 142 -31.11 -5.13 -5.40
C ILE A 142 -32.61 -5.24 -5.13
N ASN A 143 -33.02 -6.19 -4.29
CA ASN A 143 -34.42 -6.37 -3.95
C ASN A 143 -34.98 -5.18 -3.15
N GLU A 144 -34.24 -4.72 -2.13
CA GLU A 144 -34.59 -3.52 -1.37
C GLU A 144 -34.66 -2.28 -2.27
N PHE A 145 -33.73 -2.15 -3.23
CA PHE A 145 -33.75 -1.06 -4.20
C PHE A 145 -34.97 -1.11 -5.12
N LYS A 146 -35.40 -2.29 -5.57
CA LYS A 146 -36.63 -2.45 -6.35
C LYS A 146 -37.87 -2.05 -5.54
N THR A 147 -37.94 -2.50 -4.28
CA THR A 147 -39.03 -2.12 -3.36
C THR A 147 -39.06 -0.61 -3.15
N PHE A 148 -37.90 0.01 -2.90
CA PHE A 148 -37.77 1.45 -2.78
C PHE A 148 -38.23 2.18 -4.05
N ALA A 149 -37.78 1.74 -5.24
CA ALA A 149 -38.17 2.34 -6.51
C ALA A 149 -39.68 2.24 -6.76
N SER A 150 -40.29 1.11 -6.42
CA SER A 150 -41.75 0.93 -6.51
C SER A 150 -42.49 1.88 -5.57
N ASN A 151 -42.11 1.91 -4.29
CA ASN A 151 -42.72 2.80 -3.30
C ASN A 151 -42.57 4.27 -3.70
N MET A 152 -41.40 4.66 -4.22
CA MET A 152 -41.14 6.02 -4.68
C MET A 152 -42.02 6.39 -5.89
N ALA A 153 -42.18 5.47 -6.86
CA ALA A 153 -43.07 5.68 -8.00
C ALA A 153 -44.54 5.84 -7.56
N GLU A 154 -44.98 5.02 -6.59
CA GLU A 154 -46.33 5.08 -6.03
C GLU A 154 -46.58 6.39 -5.27
N LEU A 155 -45.68 6.77 -4.35
CA LEU A 155 -45.77 8.01 -3.57
C LEU A 155 -45.76 9.25 -4.47
N ASN A 156 -44.90 9.28 -5.50
CA ASN A 156 -44.86 10.38 -6.44
C ASN A 156 -46.13 10.46 -7.30
N SER A 157 -46.67 9.31 -7.72
CA SER A 157 -47.93 9.27 -8.48
C SER A 157 -49.10 9.74 -7.64
N GLN A 158 -49.18 9.31 -6.38
CA GLN A 158 -50.23 9.76 -5.46
C GLN A 158 -50.14 11.26 -5.21
N SER A 159 -48.95 11.79 -4.93
CA SER A 159 -48.74 13.22 -4.73
C SER A 159 -49.13 14.05 -5.96
N LEU A 160 -48.85 13.54 -7.17
CA LEU A 160 -49.27 14.19 -8.41
C LEU A 160 -50.79 14.16 -8.59
N ILE A 161 -51.44 13.03 -8.27
CA ILE A 161 -52.90 12.92 -8.32
C ILE A 161 -53.54 13.89 -7.33
N ASP A 162 -53.02 13.97 -6.10
CA ASP A 162 -53.53 14.86 -5.06
C ASP A 162 -53.42 16.33 -5.50
N ALA A 163 -52.27 16.72 -6.05
CA ALA A 163 -52.07 18.07 -6.60
C ALA A 163 -53.01 18.35 -7.78
N LEU A 164 -53.23 17.39 -8.68
CA LEU A 164 -54.17 17.55 -9.79
C LEU A 164 -55.62 17.66 -9.29
N GLN A 165 -56.01 16.90 -8.28
CA GLN A 165 -57.33 17.01 -7.66
C GLN A 165 -57.56 18.38 -7.04
N GLU A 166 -56.55 18.92 -6.34
CA GLU A 166 -56.59 20.27 -5.79
C GLU A 166 -56.77 21.32 -6.89
N VAL A 167 -55.97 21.23 -7.96
CA VAL A 167 -56.08 22.12 -9.13
C VAL A 167 -57.45 22.03 -9.80
N ILE A 168 -58.00 20.82 -9.98
CA ILE A 168 -59.34 20.63 -10.56
C ILE A 168 -60.42 21.22 -9.66
N LYS A 169 -60.30 21.03 -8.35
CA LYS A 169 -61.25 21.59 -7.37
C LYS A 169 -61.24 23.11 -7.42
N ASP A 170 -60.06 23.73 -7.42
CA ASP A 170 -59.92 25.18 -7.53
C ASP A 170 -60.40 25.69 -8.88
N PHE A 171 -60.10 24.98 -9.97
CA PHE A 171 -60.60 25.30 -11.30
C PHE A 171 -62.14 25.28 -11.33
N ASN A 172 -62.78 24.24 -10.80
CA ASN A 172 -64.24 24.14 -10.73
C ASN A 172 -64.85 25.25 -9.87
N ASN A 173 -64.25 25.57 -8.72
CA ASN A 173 -64.69 26.68 -7.89
C ASN A 173 -64.62 28.01 -8.67
N LYS A 174 -63.52 28.25 -9.40
CA LYS A 174 -63.34 29.46 -10.19
C LYS A 174 -64.28 29.54 -11.38
N ILE A 175 -64.54 28.41 -12.06
CA ILE A 175 -65.53 28.30 -13.13
C ILE A 175 -66.91 28.66 -12.60
N SER A 176 -67.37 28.04 -11.51
CA SER A 176 -68.70 28.32 -10.95
C SER A 176 -68.86 29.79 -10.54
N GLU A 177 -67.84 30.39 -9.94
CA GLU A 177 -67.87 31.80 -9.54
C GLU A 177 -67.87 32.74 -10.76
N GLN A 178 -66.92 32.57 -11.70
CA GLN A 178 -66.77 33.45 -12.86
C GLN A 178 -67.90 33.30 -13.88
N PHE A 179 -68.32 32.07 -14.18
CA PHE A 179 -69.45 31.84 -15.09
C PHE A 179 -70.78 32.22 -14.45
N GLY A 180 -70.95 32.02 -13.14
CA GLY A 180 -72.15 32.45 -12.42
C GLY A 180 -72.34 33.96 -12.47
N GLU A 181 -71.28 34.73 -12.20
CA GLU A 181 -71.33 36.19 -12.31
C GLU A 181 -71.50 36.66 -13.77
N ASN A 182 -70.82 36.04 -14.73
CA ASN A 182 -71.04 36.36 -16.15
C ASN A 182 -72.47 36.07 -16.61
N PHE A 183 -73.11 34.99 -16.14
CA PHE A 183 -74.52 34.71 -16.47
C PHE A 183 -75.47 35.73 -15.83
N LYS A 184 -75.18 36.23 -14.62
CA LYS A 184 -75.95 37.32 -14.03
C LYS A 184 -75.85 38.59 -14.86
N GLU A 185 -74.64 38.99 -15.25
CA GLU A 185 -74.43 40.17 -16.10
C GLU A 185 -75.07 40.01 -17.48
N LEU A 186 -74.97 38.82 -18.08
CA LEU A 186 -75.66 38.50 -19.33
C LEU A 186 -77.18 38.64 -19.18
N ASN A 187 -77.76 38.11 -18.09
CA ASN A 187 -79.20 38.20 -17.84
C ASN A 187 -79.64 39.67 -17.66
N LYS A 188 -78.84 40.50 -16.99
CA LYS A 188 -79.08 41.95 -16.89
C LYS A 188 -79.07 42.62 -18.27
N ALA A 189 -78.08 42.30 -19.11
CA ALA A 189 -77.98 42.85 -20.46
C ALA A 189 -79.17 42.43 -21.35
N VAL A 190 -79.61 41.16 -21.26
CA VAL A 190 -80.81 40.66 -21.95
C VAL A 190 -82.07 41.38 -21.45
N GLY A 191 -82.21 41.59 -20.14
CA GLY A 191 -83.31 42.37 -19.57
C GLY A 191 -83.33 43.81 -20.07
N ALA A 192 -82.17 44.48 -20.13
CA ALA A 192 -82.07 45.82 -20.70
C ALA A 192 -82.45 45.86 -22.19
N LEU A 193 -82.09 44.83 -22.95
CA LEU A 193 -82.49 44.66 -24.35
C LEU A 193 -84.00 44.51 -24.50
N LEU A 194 -84.66 43.75 -23.62
CA LEU A 194 -86.13 43.61 -23.62
C LEU A 194 -86.82 44.94 -23.34
N ILE A 195 -86.33 45.71 -22.37
CA ILE A 195 -86.85 47.06 -22.08
C ILE A 195 -86.67 47.98 -23.30
N TRP A 196 -85.50 47.95 -23.94
CA TRP A 196 -85.26 48.73 -25.15
C TRP A 196 -86.20 48.32 -26.28
N GLN A 197 -86.45 47.02 -26.48
CA GLN A 197 -87.38 46.52 -27.49
C GLN A 197 -88.82 47.00 -27.24
N ASP A 198 -89.28 47.01 -26.00
CA ASP A 198 -90.63 47.47 -25.65
C ASP A 198 -90.79 48.98 -25.91
N ASN A 199 -89.84 49.78 -25.46
CA ASN A 199 -89.81 51.23 -25.73
C ASN A 199 -89.72 51.53 -27.24
N TYR A 200 -88.94 50.75 -27.99
CA TYR A 200 -88.81 50.92 -29.43
C TYR A 200 -90.10 50.59 -30.17
N LYS A 201 -90.84 49.56 -29.72
CA LYS A 201 -92.16 49.23 -30.24
C LYS A 201 -93.13 50.40 -30.06
N GLU A 202 -93.17 51.00 -28.87
CA GLU A 202 -93.98 52.20 -28.60
C GLU A 202 -93.61 53.37 -29.53
N HIS A 203 -92.30 53.63 -29.72
CA HIS A 203 -91.84 54.66 -30.65
C HIS A 203 -92.26 54.40 -32.10
N ILE A 204 -92.22 53.14 -32.57
CA ILE A 204 -92.70 52.77 -33.90
C ILE A 204 -94.20 53.01 -34.03
N GLU A 205 -95.01 52.61 -33.03
CA GLU A 205 -96.45 52.85 -33.03
C GLU A 205 -96.77 54.35 -33.07
N ILE A 206 -96.09 55.18 -32.27
CA ILE A 206 -96.25 56.65 -32.30
C ILE A 206 -95.86 57.21 -33.67
N THR A 207 -94.73 56.76 -34.24
CA THR A 207 -94.23 57.25 -35.53
C THR A 207 -95.18 56.89 -36.66
N ILE A 208 -95.72 55.67 -36.66
CA ILE A 208 -96.73 55.22 -37.64
C ILE A 208 -97.99 56.09 -37.53
N ASN A 209 -98.51 56.30 -36.31
CA ASN A 209 -99.67 57.17 -36.09
C ASN A 209 -99.43 58.60 -36.59
N GLN A 210 -98.24 59.17 -36.35
CA GLN A 210 -97.89 60.51 -36.84
C GLN A 210 -97.79 60.57 -38.37
N LEU A 211 -97.21 59.55 -38.99
CA LEU A 211 -97.16 59.43 -40.46
C LEU A 211 -98.57 59.32 -41.05
N GLU A 212 -99.45 58.55 -40.43
CA GLU A 212 -100.84 58.39 -40.86
C GLU A 212 -101.62 59.70 -40.74
N VAL A 213 -101.47 60.44 -39.63
CA VAL A 213 -102.06 61.79 -39.47
C VAL A 213 -101.50 62.75 -40.53
N THR A 214 -100.20 62.71 -40.79
CA THR A 214 -99.56 63.59 -41.79
C THR A 214 -100.06 63.26 -43.20
N ALA A 215 -100.13 61.99 -43.57
CA ALA A 215 -100.67 61.54 -44.86
C ALA A 215 -102.12 61.98 -45.04
N ASN A 216 -102.97 61.76 -44.02
CA ASN A 216 -104.37 62.19 -44.04
C ASN A 216 -104.55 63.72 -44.09
N SER A 217 -103.57 64.49 -43.59
CA SER A 217 -103.57 65.95 -43.68
C SER A 217 -103.16 66.45 -45.07
N MET A 218 -102.32 65.71 -45.80
CA MET A 218 -101.93 66.01 -47.18
C MET A 218 -103.04 65.70 -48.18
N ASP A 219 -103.88 64.68 -47.93
CA ASP A 219 -105.05 64.37 -48.76
C ASP A 219 -106.19 65.41 -48.64
N LYS A 220 -106.11 66.35 -47.68
CA LYS A 220 -107.09 67.43 -47.46
C LYS A 220 -106.67 68.80 -48.01
N VAL A 221 -105.54 68.87 -48.73
CA VAL A 221 -105.06 70.05 -49.46
C VAL A 221 -105.26 69.84 -50.96
#